data_AF-A0A3Q0IPQ2-F1
#
_entry.id   AF-A0A3Q0IPQ2-F1
#
_cell.length_a   1.000
_cell.length_b   1.000
_cell.length_c   1.000
_cell.angle_alpha   90.00
_cell.angle_beta   90.00
_cell.angle_gamma   90.00
#
_symmetry.space_group_name_H-M   'P 1'
#
loop_
_entity.id
_entity.type
_entity.pdbx_description
1 polymer ?
#
loop_
_entity_poly.entity_id
_entity_poly.type
_entity_poly.pdbx_seq_one_letter_code
_entity_poly.pdbx_strand_id
1 'polypeptide(L)'
;MSGLFDAMKSVNLDELSGQPLHAVRKIVDKALATAVDDMGVRQFILTNLKLKGKQIIWQCNLDSLQTQFFNHMINFPTPGETTYDGPTLFIGGGRSDFIR
;
A
#
# COMPACT_ATOMS: atom_id res chain seq x y z
N MET A 1 -10.81 1.98 -4.78
CA MET A 1 -9.41 1.50 -4.67
C MET A 1 -8.53 1.94 -5.85
N SER A 2 -9.03 2.15 -7.08
CA SER A 2 -8.17 2.65 -8.19
C SER A 2 -7.57 4.04 -7.90
N GLY A 3 -8.31 4.92 -7.23
CA GLY A 3 -7.84 6.26 -6.85
C GLY A 3 -6.82 6.30 -5.70
N LEU A 4 -6.49 5.17 -5.05
CA LEU A 4 -5.50 5.15 -3.96
C LEU A 4 -4.11 5.53 -4.48
N PHE A 5 -3.65 4.85 -5.54
CA PHE A 5 -2.32 5.09 -6.08
C PHE A 5 -2.21 6.49 -6.68
N ASP A 6 -3.28 6.97 -7.32
CA ASP A 6 -3.36 8.35 -7.81
C ASP A 6 -3.27 9.36 -6.66
N ALA A 7 -3.99 9.13 -5.55
CA ALA A 7 -3.90 9.97 -4.36
C ALA A 7 -2.48 9.97 -3.77
N MET A 8 -1.83 8.81 -3.66
CA MET A 8 -0.45 8.72 -3.17
C MET A 8 0.55 9.46 -4.08
N LYS A 9 0.36 9.41 -5.40
CA LYS A 9 1.19 10.09 -6.39
C LYS A 9 0.94 11.60 -6.46
N SER A 10 -0.28 12.04 -6.14
CA SER A 10 -0.63 13.47 -6.13
C SER A 10 0.07 14.26 -5.02
N VAL A 11 0.59 13.57 -3.99
CA VAL A 11 1.33 14.20 -2.90
C VAL A 11 2.74 14.56 -3.36
N ASN A 12 3.04 15.86 -3.45
CA ASN A 12 4.39 16.33 -3.75
C ASN A 12 5.31 16.18 -2.52
N LEU A 13 6.04 15.06 -2.43
CA LEU A 13 6.96 14.80 -1.33
C LEU A 13 8.24 15.63 -1.38
N ASP A 14 8.62 16.16 -2.55
CA ASP A 14 9.81 17.00 -2.70
C ASP A 14 9.63 18.33 -1.97
N GLU A 15 8.43 18.93 -2.03
CA GLU A 15 8.07 20.14 -1.28
C GLU A 15 8.08 19.93 0.26
N LEU A 16 7.96 18.68 0.70
CA LEU A 16 7.96 18.31 2.11
C LEU A 16 9.35 17.89 2.61
N SER A 17 10.35 17.87 1.72
CA SER A 17 11.72 17.51 2.07
C SER A 17 12.34 18.52 3.02
N GLY A 18 13.13 18.02 3.99
CA GLY A 18 13.69 18.83 5.08
C GLY A 18 12.78 18.98 6.30
N GLN A 19 11.50 18.59 6.23
CA GLN A 19 10.63 18.51 7.40
C GLN A 19 10.84 17.18 8.15
N PRO A 20 10.61 17.14 9.48
CA PRO A 20 10.69 15.90 10.23
C PRO A 20 9.57 14.92 9.80
N LEU A 21 9.91 13.64 9.63
CA LEU A 21 9.03 12.61 9.07
C LEU A 21 7.67 12.51 9.79
N HIS A 22 7.62 12.76 11.10
CA HIS A 22 6.37 12.75 11.86
C HIS A 22 5.39 13.87 11.45
N ALA A 23 5.90 15.05 11.09
CA ALA A 23 5.08 16.16 10.63
C ALA A 23 4.56 15.88 9.22
N VAL A 24 5.44 15.35 8.36
CA VAL A 24 5.08 14.94 6.99
C VAL A 24 3.98 13.89 7.00
N ARG A 25 4.06 12.86 7.86
CA ARG A 25 2.99 11.85 7.99
C ARG A 25 1.63 12.45 8.33
N LYS A 26 1.57 13.49 9.17
CA LYS A 26 0.31 14.19 9.49
C LYS A 26 -0.26 14.95 8.29
N ILE A 27 0.60 15.55 7.46
CA ILE A 27 0.19 16.25 6.24
C ILE A 27 -0.35 15.25 5.22
N VAL A 28 0.40 14.17 4.98
CA VAL A 28 0.03 13.13 4.01
C VAL A 28 -1.23 12.38 4.44
N ASP A 29 -1.43 12.10 5.74
CA ASP A 29 -2.68 11.51 6.24
C ASP A 29 -3.91 12.34 5.86
N LYS A 30 -3.84 13.66 6.05
CA LYS A 30 -4.94 14.57 5.67
C LYS A 30 -5.20 14.57 4.17
N ALA A 31 -4.14 14.53 3.35
CA ALA A 31 -4.28 14.46 1.90
C ALA A 31 -4.97 13.14 1.48
N LEU A 32 -4.53 12.01 2.05
CA LEU A 32 -5.08 10.69 1.74
C LEU A 32 -6.49 10.46 2.28
N ALA A 33 -6.93 11.19 3.30
CA ALA A 33 -8.26 11.08 3.88
C ALA A 33 -9.40 11.35 2.87
N THR A 34 -9.11 12.03 1.76
CA THR A 34 -10.08 12.26 0.68
C THR A 34 -10.32 11.04 -0.21
N ALA A 35 -9.37 10.09 -0.24
CA ALA A 35 -9.41 8.90 -1.11
C ALA A 35 -9.50 7.58 -0.34
N VAL A 36 -9.19 7.59 0.96
CA VAL A 36 -9.15 6.41 1.82
C VAL A 36 -9.82 6.75 3.15
N ASP A 37 -11.05 6.28 3.36
CA ASP A 37 -11.82 6.60 4.56
C ASP A 37 -11.29 5.89 5.82
N ASP A 38 -10.84 4.65 5.67
CA ASP A 38 -10.35 3.84 6.79
C ASP A 38 -9.01 4.37 7.31
N MET A 39 -9.02 4.81 8.57
CA MET A 39 -7.83 5.35 9.22
C MET A 39 -6.73 4.31 9.39
N GLY A 40 -7.06 3.06 9.69
CA GLY A 40 -6.08 1.98 9.82
C GLY A 40 -5.34 1.72 8.52
N VAL A 41 -6.05 1.70 7.39
CA VAL A 41 -5.48 1.59 6.05
C VAL A 41 -4.58 2.79 5.73
N ARG A 42 -5.01 4.02 6.04
CA ARG A 42 -4.14 5.20 5.87
C ARG A 42 -2.87 5.10 6.70
N GLN A 43 -2.96 4.75 7.98
CA GLN A 43 -1.78 4.60 8.83
C GLN A 43 -0.85 3.50 8.32
N PHE A 44 -1.39 2.39 7.81
CA PHE A 44 -0.62 1.35 7.15
C PHE A 44 0.10 1.88 5.89
N ILE A 45 -0.57 2.62 5.02
CA ILE A 45 0.04 3.24 3.83
C ILE A 45 1.21 4.16 4.24
N LEU A 46 1.02 5.01 5.25
CA LEU A 46 2.04 5.96 5.74
C LEU A 46 3.30 5.28 6.29
N THR A 47 3.26 3.99 6.61
CA THR A 47 4.47 3.23 6.97
C THR A 47 5.49 3.14 5.83
N ASN A 48 5.03 3.33 4.59
CA ASN A 48 5.87 3.37 3.40
C ASN A 48 6.59 4.72 3.22
N LEU A 49 6.26 5.77 3.97
CA LEU A 49 7.03 7.02 3.94
C LEU A 49 8.37 6.84 4.67
N LYS A 50 9.46 7.13 3.95
CA LYS A 50 10.84 7.04 4.46
C LYS A 50 11.59 8.33 4.22
N LEU A 51 12.47 8.64 5.17
CA LEU A 51 13.48 9.69 5.04
C LEU A 51 14.75 9.08 4.44
N LYS A 52 15.17 9.57 3.28
CA LYS A 52 16.43 9.20 2.63
C LYS A 52 17.32 10.44 2.59
N GLY A 53 18.23 10.56 3.56
CA GLY A 53 18.97 11.81 3.78
C GLY A 53 18.04 12.93 4.22
N LYS A 54 17.85 13.95 3.38
CA LYS A 54 16.88 15.05 3.61
C LYS A 54 15.58 14.89 2.82
N GLN A 55 15.52 13.91 1.92
CA GLN A 55 14.37 13.70 1.04
C GLN A 55 13.37 12.75 1.67
N ILE A 56 12.08 13.03 1.47
CA ILE A 56 11.00 12.11 1.83
C ILE A 56 10.58 11.35 0.57
N ILE A 57 10.49 10.03 0.67
CA ILE A 57 10.09 9.18 -0.45
C ILE A 57 9.04 8.16 -0.03
N TRP A 58 8.25 7.70 -1.00
CA TRP A 58 7.57 6.42 -0.90
C TRP A 58 8.59 5.30 -1.08
N GLN A 59 8.66 4.37 -0.13
CA GLN A 59 9.56 3.21 -0.20
C GLN A 59 9.14 2.23 -1.30
N CYS A 60 7.83 2.09 -1.51
CA CYS A 60 7.27 1.21 -2.52
C CYS A 60 7.29 1.87 -3.91
N ASN A 61 7.43 1.04 -4.94
CA ASN A 61 7.37 1.49 -6.33
C ASN A 61 5.90 1.70 -6.73
N LEU A 62 5.43 2.95 -6.67
CA LEU A 62 4.04 3.29 -6.97
C LEU A 62 3.66 3.05 -8.44
N ASP A 63 4.59 3.19 -9.38
CA ASP A 63 4.31 2.92 -10.80
C ASP A 63 4.06 1.44 -11.05
N SER A 64 4.92 0.57 -10.50
CA SER A 64 4.74 -0.88 -10.58
C SER A 64 3.48 -1.31 -9.83
N LEU A 65 3.22 -0.77 -8.64
CA LEU A 65 2.00 -1.09 -7.92
C LEU A 65 0.77 -0.68 -8.71
N GLN A 66 0.67 0.56 -9.20
CA GLN A 66 -0.50 1.02 -9.94
C GLN A 66 -0.78 0.19 -11.20
N THR A 67 0.26 -0.20 -11.93
CA THR A 67 0.11 -0.95 -13.19
C THR A 67 -0.18 -2.43 -12.98
N GLN A 68 0.36 -3.05 -11.93
CA GLN A 68 0.31 -4.51 -11.75
C GLN A 68 -0.70 -4.97 -10.70
N PHE A 69 -1.13 -4.10 -9.77
CA PHE A 69 -1.86 -4.52 -8.58
C PHE A 69 -3.16 -5.25 -8.93
N PHE A 70 -4.02 -4.66 -9.75
CA PHE A 70 -5.32 -5.23 -10.09
C PHE A 70 -5.25 -6.44 -11.02
N ASN A 71 -4.22 -6.53 -11.87
CA ASN A 71 -4.13 -7.58 -12.88
C ASN A 71 -3.36 -8.80 -12.39
N HIS A 72 -2.38 -8.62 -11.48
CA HIS A 72 -1.41 -9.68 -11.17
C HIS A 72 -1.18 -9.93 -9.67
N MET A 73 -1.49 -9.00 -8.77
CA MET A 73 -1.15 -9.14 -7.34
C MET A 73 -2.34 -9.50 -6.46
N ILE A 74 -3.53 -8.96 -6.73
CA ILE A 74 -4.71 -9.20 -5.87
C ILE A 74 -5.46 -10.49 -6.23
N ASN A 75 -5.12 -11.11 -7.36
CA ASN A 75 -5.79 -12.31 -7.85
C ASN A 75 -4.84 -13.49 -7.76
N PHE A 76 -5.38 -14.64 -7.42
CA PHE A 76 -4.67 -15.91 -7.60
C PHE A 76 -4.85 -16.36 -9.05
N PRO A 77 -3.76 -16.70 -9.78
CA PRO A 77 -3.88 -17.18 -11.15
C PRO A 77 -4.65 -18.50 -11.19
N THR A 78 -5.41 -18.75 -12.26
CA THR A 78 -6.04 -20.06 -12.47
C THR A 78 -4.92 -21.10 -12.66
N PRO A 79 -4.74 -22.05 -11.73
CA PRO A 79 -3.56 -22.92 -11.73
C PRO A 79 -3.58 -23.99 -12.84
N GLY A 80 -4.71 -24.18 -13.52
CA GLY A 80 -4.88 -25.26 -14.48
C GLY A 80 -4.72 -26.61 -13.78
N GLU A 81 -3.85 -27.47 -14.31
CA GLU A 81 -3.49 -28.76 -13.70
C GLU A 81 -2.30 -28.65 -12.72
N THR A 82 -1.79 -27.44 -12.46
CA THR A 82 -0.62 -27.25 -11.60
C THR A 82 -1.00 -27.44 -10.14
N THR A 83 -0.42 -28.44 -9.49
CA THR A 83 -0.61 -28.71 -8.06
C THR A 83 0.71 -28.61 -7.28
N TYR A 84 0.57 -28.31 -5.99
CA TYR A 84 1.65 -28.49 -5.02
C TYR A 84 1.28 -29.67 -4.13
N ASP A 85 1.94 -30.82 -4.31
CA ASP A 85 1.57 -32.08 -3.67
C ASP A 85 2.20 -32.28 -2.28
N GLY A 86 2.93 -31.28 -1.79
CA GLY A 86 3.54 -31.30 -0.47
C GLY A 86 2.50 -31.13 0.66
N PRO A 87 2.73 -31.70 1.85
CA PRO A 87 1.91 -31.42 3.02
C PRO A 87 1.81 -29.91 3.27
N THR A 88 0.59 -29.39 3.35
CA THR A 88 0.34 -27.94 3.48
C THR A 88 -0.61 -27.68 4.65
N LEU A 89 -0.27 -26.71 5.50
CA LEU A 89 -1.12 -26.23 6.57
C LEU A 89 -1.55 -24.79 6.27
N PHE A 90 -2.86 -24.57 6.24
CA PHE A 90 -3.45 -23.24 6.16
C PHE A 90 -4.02 -22.86 7.52
N ILE A 91 -3.73 -21.64 7.98
CA ILE A 91 -4.29 -21.08 9.21
C ILE A 91 -4.99 -19.79 8.83
N GLY A 92 -6.31 -19.73 9.07
CA GLY A 92 -7.14 -18.56 8.84
C GLY A 92 -7.69 -18.00 10.13
N GLY A 93 -7.73 -16.67 10.26
CA GLY A 93 -8.40 -16.02 11.38
C GLY A 93 -9.91 -16.19 11.29
N GLY A 94 -10.58 -16.55 12.40
CA GLY A 94 -12.03 -16.78 12.43
C GLY A 94 -12.92 -15.55 12.15
N ARG A 95 -12.31 -14.36 12.02
CA ARG A 95 -12.98 -13.10 11.59
C ARG A 95 -12.24 -12.45 10.42
N SER A 96 -11.54 -13.23 9.60
CA SER A 96 -10.78 -12.71 8.46
C SER A 96 -11.73 -12.32 7.34
N ASP A 97 -11.66 -11.07 6.88
CA ASP A 97 -12.41 -10.62 5.70
C ASP A 97 -11.78 -11.11 4.38
N PHE A 98 -10.57 -11.65 4.43
CA PHE A 98 -9.77 -12.08 3.27
C PHE A 98 -9.92 -13.56 2.92
N ILE A 99 -10.37 -14.40 3.86
CA ILE A 99 -10.59 -15.84 3.66
C ILE A 99 -12.09 -16.05 3.78
N ARG A 100 -12.75 -16.32 2.65
CA ARG A 100 -14.19 -16.59 2.54
C ARG A 100 -14.44 -17.95 1.92
#